data_AF-A0A532D3T9-F1
#
_entry.id   AF-A0A532D3T9-F1
#
_cell.length_a   1.000
_cell.length_b   1.000
_cell.length_c   1.000
_cell.angle_alpha   90.00
_cell.angle_beta   90.00
_cell.angle_gamma   90.00
#
_symmetry.space_group_name_H-M   'P 1'
#
loop_
_entity.id
_entity.type
_entity.pdbx_description
1 polymer ?
#
loop_
_entity_poly.entity_id
_entity_poly.type
_entity_poly.pdbx_seq_one_letter_code
_entity_poly.pdbx_strand_id
1 'polypeptide(L)'
;MAPVDAFAQQLRRALTKPVIPVFFFFAGVTWDSLTLTRIDRLSDNLIILVYLLMLGASIVLTYRTGASRGAPQPDLPLLVRWMPVERVQSSLPWAIQFLFGSLFSAYAIFYSQSASWSGTGLFFGFLVALLIANEFLRGRLSNGPLLIGLYTVVVFSFLTFALPVVTGLMNVWIFLLGAALTLLIAMCVVRVMLRSSSSGSEPTTAQPWWRGDEARMGLPGVLA
;
A
#
# COMPACT_ATOMS: atom_id res chain seq x y z
N MET A 1 22.53 22.03 -12.83
CA MET A 1 23.17 20.75 -13.19
C MET A 1 23.52 19.98 -11.92
N ALA A 2 22.50 19.65 -11.12
CA ALA A 2 22.61 19.07 -9.77
C ALA A 2 21.51 18.03 -9.40
N PRO A 3 20.32 17.96 -10.05
CA PRO A 3 19.30 17.00 -9.61
C PRO A 3 19.55 15.57 -10.15
N VAL A 4 20.27 15.42 -11.26
CA VAL A 4 20.55 14.11 -11.90
C VAL A 4 21.56 13.30 -11.07
N ASP A 5 22.55 13.98 -10.49
CA ASP A 5 23.64 13.34 -9.74
C ASP A 5 23.18 12.85 -8.36
N ALA A 6 22.24 13.58 -7.75
CA ALA A 6 21.59 13.19 -6.50
C ALA A 6 20.73 11.93 -6.69
N PHE A 7 19.99 11.85 -7.81
CA PHE A 7 19.22 10.66 -8.18
C PHE A 7 20.14 9.46 -8.44
N ALA A 8 21.22 9.65 -9.20
CA ALA A 8 22.20 8.60 -9.49
C ALA A 8 22.93 8.10 -8.24
N GLN A 9 23.29 8.98 -7.29
CA GLN A 9 23.90 8.59 -6.02
C GLN A 9 22.90 7.89 -5.08
N GLN A 10 21.63 8.31 -5.06
CA GLN A 10 20.58 7.59 -4.35
C GLN A 10 20.38 6.19 -4.93
N LEU A 11 20.38 6.06 -6.25
CA LEU A 11 20.29 4.77 -6.95
C LEU A 11 21.46 3.85 -6.56
N ARG A 12 22.70 4.35 -6.59
CA ARG A 12 23.92 3.58 -6.25
C ARG A 12 23.97 3.11 -4.79
N ARG A 13 23.56 3.96 -3.85
CA ARG A 13 23.50 3.61 -2.41
C ARG A 13 22.36 2.65 -2.10
N ALA A 14 21.25 2.75 -2.82
CA ALA A 14 20.13 1.85 -2.65
C ALA A 14 20.38 0.47 -3.28
N LEU A 15 21.23 0.39 -4.32
CA LEU A 15 21.70 -0.87 -4.93
C LEU A 15 22.65 -1.69 -4.03
N THR A 16 23.21 -1.12 -2.96
CA THR A 16 24.33 -1.74 -2.21
C THR A 16 23.97 -2.43 -0.88
N LYS A 17 22.71 -2.43 -0.42
CA LYS A 17 22.22 -3.28 0.71
C LYS A 17 20.69 -3.49 0.63
N PRO A 18 20.10 -4.63 1.08
CA PRO A 18 20.64 -5.97 1.39
C PRO A 18 20.09 -7.08 0.45
N VAL A 19 20.60 -8.32 0.61
CA VAL A 19 20.31 -9.52 -0.21
C VAL A 19 18.88 -10.07 -0.03
N ILE A 20 18.23 -9.75 1.09
CA ILE A 20 16.87 -10.22 1.47
C ILE A 20 15.78 -9.68 0.53
N PRO A 21 15.73 -8.39 0.19
CA PRO A 21 14.76 -7.87 -0.77
C PRO A 21 14.84 -8.48 -2.17
N VAL A 22 16.05 -8.66 -2.69
CA VAL A 22 16.28 -9.30 -3.99
C VAL A 22 15.71 -10.72 -3.97
N PHE A 23 15.86 -11.43 -2.86
CA PHE A 23 15.22 -12.72 -2.65
C PHE A 23 13.69 -12.64 -2.67
N PHE A 24 13.05 -11.67 -1.99
CA PHE A 24 11.59 -11.49 -2.05
C PHE A 24 11.09 -11.08 -3.44
N PHE A 25 11.86 -10.28 -4.18
CA PHE A 25 11.61 -9.95 -5.58
C PHE A 25 11.63 -11.21 -6.45
N PHE A 26 12.70 -12.01 -6.37
CA PHE A 26 12.80 -13.24 -7.16
C PHE A 26 11.82 -14.30 -6.68
N ALA A 27 11.47 -14.33 -5.40
CA ALA A 27 10.42 -15.18 -4.86
C ALA A 27 9.06 -14.78 -5.43
N GLY A 28 8.74 -13.48 -5.48
CA GLY A 28 7.53 -12.98 -6.14
C GLY A 28 7.50 -13.35 -7.62
N VAL A 29 8.56 -13.05 -8.37
CA VAL A 29 8.68 -13.39 -9.80
C VAL A 29 8.61 -14.90 -10.06
N THR A 30 9.27 -15.71 -9.23
CA THR A 30 9.24 -17.17 -9.34
C THR A 30 7.86 -17.70 -8.98
N TRP A 31 7.24 -17.15 -7.93
CA TRP A 31 5.90 -17.50 -7.50
C TRP A 31 4.86 -17.14 -8.55
N ASP A 32 4.93 -15.96 -9.14
CA ASP A 32 4.04 -15.54 -10.23
C ASP A 32 4.25 -16.40 -11.47
N SER A 33 5.51 -16.69 -11.83
CA SER A 33 5.84 -17.59 -12.93
C SER A 33 5.28 -19.00 -12.70
N LEU A 34 5.35 -19.53 -11.48
CA LEU A 34 4.80 -20.85 -11.13
C LEU A 34 3.26 -20.86 -11.06
N THR A 35 2.67 -19.82 -10.47
CA THR A 35 1.22 -19.76 -10.20
C THR A 35 0.42 -19.36 -11.44
N LEU A 36 1.01 -18.59 -12.37
CA LEU A 36 0.37 -18.07 -13.59
C LEU A 36 0.75 -18.86 -14.86
N THR A 37 1.15 -20.13 -14.72
CA THR A 37 1.60 -20.97 -15.86
C THR A 37 0.47 -21.60 -16.69
N ARG A 38 -0.78 -21.62 -16.22
CA ARG A 38 -1.89 -22.33 -16.90
C ARG A 38 -3.19 -21.54 -16.97
N ILE A 39 -3.40 -21.08 -18.20
CA ILE A 39 -4.55 -20.51 -18.90
C ILE A 39 -5.91 -20.97 -18.34
N ASP A 40 -6.53 -20.08 -17.58
CA ASP A 40 -7.90 -19.64 -17.79
C ASP A 40 -7.95 -18.14 -17.46
N ARG A 41 -8.33 -17.30 -18.42
CA ARG A 41 -8.30 -15.82 -18.28
C ARG A 41 -9.04 -15.32 -17.03
N LEU A 42 -10.03 -16.07 -16.55
CA LEU A 42 -10.79 -15.75 -15.34
C LEU A 42 -10.07 -16.17 -14.05
N SER A 43 -9.40 -17.32 -14.05
CA SER A 43 -8.65 -17.84 -12.90
C SER A 43 -7.46 -16.95 -12.57
N ASP A 44 -6.70 -16.51 -13.58
CA ASP A 44 -5.58 -15.58 -13.40
C ASP A 44 -6.05 -14.23 -12.85
N ASN A 45 -7.17 -13.71 -13.38
CA ASN A 45 -7.79 -12.48 -12.86
C ASN A 45 -8.23 -12.63 -11.40
N LEU A 46 -8.72 -13.81 -11.00
CA LEU A 46 -9.13 -14.07 -9.62
C LEU A 46 -7.93 -14.10 -8.67
N ILE A 47 -6.83 -14.73 -9.07
CA ILE A 47 -5.58 -14.77 -8.27
C ILE A 47 -5.05 -13.35 -8.05
N ILE A 48 -4.98 -12.56 -9.13
CA ILE A 48 -4.56 -11.15 -9.05
C ILE A 48 -5.51 -10.34 -8.17
N LEU A 49 -6.83 -10.57 -8.27
CA LEU A 49 -7.82 -9.91 -7.42
C LEU A 49 -7.58 -10.24 -5.94
N VAL A 50 -7.27 -11.49 -5.60
CA VAL A 50 -6.93 -11.89 -4.23
C VAL A 50 -5.70 -11.13 -3.73
N TYR A 51 -4.64 -11.02 -4.54
CA TYR A 51 -3.44 -10.26 -4.16
C TYR A 51 -3.75 -8.77 -3.99
N LEU A 52 -4.59 -8.21 -4.85
CA LEU A 52 -5.04 -6.81 -4.77
C LEU A 52 -5.82 -6.54 -3.48
N LEU A 53 -6.70 -7.47 -3.10
CA LEU A 53 -7.48 -7.38 -1.86
C LEU A 53 -6.58 -7.54 -0.62
N MET A 54 -5.64 -8.49 -0.64
CA MET A 54 -4.65 -8.66 0.43
C MET A 54 -3.77 -7.42 0.59
N LEU A 55 -3.39 -6.78 -0.52
CA LEU A 55 -2.62 -5.53 -0.50
C LEU A 55 -3.45 -4.40 0.11
N GLY A 56 -4.69 -4.20 -0.34
CA GLY A 56 -5.59 -3.19 0.21
C GLY A 56 -5.84 -3.38 1.71
N ALA A 57 -6.07 -4.63 2.14
CA ALA A 57 -6.24 -4.97 3.55
C ALA A 57 -4.98 -4.66 4.37
N SER A 58 -3.80 -4.98 3.86
CA SER A 58 -2.51 -4.70 4.50
C SER A 58 -2.27 -3.19 4.63
N ILE A 59 -2.63 -2.40 3.61
CA ILE A 59 -2.51 -0.93 3.63
C ILE A 59 -3.44 -0.33 4.70
N VAL A 60 -4.71 -0.76 4.72
CA VAL A 60 -5.69 -0.30 5.72
C VAL A 60 -5.24 -0.67 7.13
N LEU A 61 -4.75 -1.91 7.32
CA LEU A 61 -4.30 -2.38 8.62
C LEU A 61 -3.09 -1.58 9.11
N THR A 62 -2.11 -1.32 8.24
CA THR A 62 -0.93 -0.49 8.54
C THR A 62 -1.33 0.89 9.06
N TYR A 63 -2.33 1.53 8.45
CA TYR A 63 -2.79 2.85 8.89
C TYR A 63 -3.55 2.78 10.22
N ARG A 64 -4.44 1.79 10.40
CA ARG A 64 -5.21 1.61 11.64
C ARG A 64 -4.33 1.28 12.85
N THR A 65 -3.34 0.41 12.66
CA THR A 65 -2.40 0.03 13.73
C THR A 65 -1.37 1.12 14.00
N GLY A 66 -0.96 1.87 12.97
CA GLY A 66 -0.02 2.99 13.10
C GLY A 66 -0.61 4.20 13.82
N ALA A 67 -1.92 4.46 13.65
CA ALA A 67 -2.64 5.53 14.34
C ALA A 67 -2.90 5.22 15.83
N SER A 68 -2.92 3.94 16.21
CA SER A 68 -3.31 3.48 17.55
C SER A 68 -2.12 3.23 18.48
N ARG A 69 -1.12 4.12 18.51
CA ARG A 69 -0.08 4.10 19.55
C ARG A 69 -0.73 4.45 20.90
N GLY A 70 -1.23 3.43 21.60
CA GLY A 70 -1.62 3.51 23.02
C GLY A 70 -3.11 3.48 23.35
N ALA A 71 -4.03 3.38 22.38
CA ALA A 71 -5.47 3.32 22.66
C ALA A 71 -6.09 1.93 22.38
N PRO A 72 -7.07 1.47 23.19
CA PRO A 72 -7.84 0.26 22.92
C PRO A 72 -8.51 0.36 21.56
N GLN A 73 -8.24 -0.60 20.67
CA GLN A 73 -8.70 -0.59 19.28
C GLN A 73 -10.07 -1.27 19.15
N PRO A 74 -11.18 -0.54 18.87
CA PRO A 74 -12.52 -1.13 18.79
C PRO A 74 -12.80 -1.80 17.44
N ASP A 75 -12.10 -1.39 16.37
CA ASP A 75 -12.52 -1.64 14.98
C ASP A 75 -11.60 -2.57 14.16
N LEU A 76 -10.73 -3.37 14.79
CA LEU A 76 -9.93 -4.33 14.03
C LEU A 76 -10.76 -5.55 13.58
N PRO A 77 -10.49 -6.12 12.39
CA PRO A 77 -11.09 -7.38 11.98
C PRO A 77 -10.87 -8.47 13.04
N LEU A 78 -11.91 -9.28 13.31
CA LEU A 78 -11.86 -10.36 14.31
C LEU A 78 -10.62 -11.25 14.15
N LEU A 79 -10.19 -11.51 12.92
CA LEU A 79 -9.03 -12.36 12.60
C LEU A 79 -7.70 -11.81 13.19
N VAL A 80 -7.54 -10.49 13.26
CA VAL A 80 -6.30 -9.85 13.73
C VAL A 80 -6.31 -9.66 15.26
N ARG A 81 -7.50 -9.65 15.88
CA ARG A 81 -7.67 -9.48 17.34
C ARG A 81 -7.02 -10.60 18.16
N TRP A 82 -6.86 -11.79 17.57
CA TRP A 82 -6.23 -12.96 18.22
C TRP A 82 -4.71 -13.04 17.98
N MET A 83 -4.15 -12.23 17.09
CA MET A 83 -2.71 -12.20 16.84
C MET A 83 -2.03 -11.16 17.73
N PRO A 84 -0.79 -11.42 18.19
CA PRO A 84 0.00 -10.41 18.89
C PRO A 84 0.24 -9.23 17.94
N VAL A 85 -0.37 -8.09 18.26
CA VAL A 85 -0.38 -6.86 17.44
C VAL A 85 1.04 -6.43 17.06
N GLU A 86 2.01 -6.61 17.96
CA GLU A 86 3.43 -6.30 17.72
C GLU A 86 4.04 -7.08 16.56
N ARG A 87 3.68 -8.36 16.41
CA ARG A 87 4.22 -9.23 15.35
C ARG A 87 3.62 -8.86 14.00
N VAL A 88 2.33 -8.54 13.97
CA VAL A 88 1.60 -8.12 12.76
C VAL A 88 2.16 -6.79 12.24
N GLN A 89 2.40 -5.81 13.12
CA GLN A 89 2.95 -4.51 12.76
C GLN A 89 4.35 -4.59 12.13
N SER A 90 5.20 -5.48 12.65
CA SER A 90 6.55 -5.67 12.12
C SER A 90 6.54 -6.33 10.74
N SER A 91 5.60 -7.24 10.47
CA SER A 91 5.51 -7.98 9.20
C SER A 91 4.76 -7.26 8.07
N LEU A 92 3.87 -6.31 8.40
CA LEU A 92 3.02 -5.59 7.43
C LEU A 92 3.79 -4.89 6.29
N PRO A 93 4.86 -4.10 6.55
CA PRO A 93 5.63 -3.46 5.49
C PRO A 93 6.28 -4.47 4.53
N TRP A 94 6.70 -5.63 5.05
CA TRP A 94 7.28 -6.71 4.24
C TRP A 94 6.24 -7.38 3.37
N ALA A 95 5.05 -7.63 3.91
CA ALA A 95 3.91 -8.17 3.17
C ALA A 95 3.49 -7.22 2.04
N ILE A 96 3.40 -5.91 2.31
CA ILE A 96 3.07 -4.89 1.31
C ILE A 96 4.11 -4.86 0.18
N GLN A 97 5.41 -4.86 0.51
CA GLN A 97 6.47 -4.87 -0.49
C GLN A 97 6.41 -6.12 -1.37
N PHE A 98 6.22 -7.29 -0.76
CA PHE A 98 6.07 -8.54 -1.48
C PHE A 98 4.84 -8.53 -2.40
N LEU A 99 3.68 -8.08 -1.89
CA LEU A 99 2.45 -8.00 -2.66
C LEU A 99 2.57 -7.04 -3.85
N PHE A 100 3.15 -5.85 -3.66
CA PHE A 100 3.45 -4.95 -4.78
C PHE A 100 4.39 -5.59 -5.80
N GLY A 101 5.46 -6.25 -5.33
CA GLY A 101 6.41 -6.97 -6.18
C GLY A 101 5.71 -8.04 -7.02
N SER A 102 4.91 -8.90 -6.38
CA SER A 102 4.14 -9.95 -7.06
C SER A 102 3.12 -9.39 -8.06
N LEU A 103 2.41 -8.31 -7.72
CA LEU A 103 1.44 -7.70 -8.63
C LEU A 103 2.11 -7.07 -9.85
N PHE A 104 3.20 -6.31 -9.66
CA PHE A 104 3.94 -5.74 -10.80
C PHE A 104 4.58 -6.81 -11.68
N SER A 105 5.05 -7.90 -11.08
CA SER A 105 5.63 -9.04 -11.80
C SER A 105 4.56 -9.81 -12.59
N ALA A 106 3.44 -10.16 -11.96
CA ALA A 106 2.28 -10.76 -12.62
C ALA A 106 1.80 -9.91 -13.81
N TYR A 107 1.69 -8.58 -13.63
CA TYR A 107 1.35 -7.68 -14.73
C TYR A 107 2.40 -7.65 -15.82
N ALA A 108 3.70 -7.63 -15.49
CA ALA A 108 4.76 -7.68 -16.49
C ALA A 108 4.70 -8.96 -17.32
N ILE A 109 4.42 -10.12 -16.71
CA ILE A 109 4.22 -11.39 -17.41
C ILE A 109 2.98 -11.33 -18.31
N PHE A 110 1.86 -10.81 -17.81
CA PHE A 110 0.62 -10.71 -18.59
C PHE A 110 0.77 -9.78 -19.80
N TYR A 111 1.41 -8.63 -19.61
CA TYR A 111 1.66 -7.66 -20.67
C TYR A 111 2.73 -8.13 -21.66
N SER A 112 3.74 -8.89 -21.24
CA SER A 112 4.73 -9.44 -22.17
C SER A 112 4.12 -10.47 -23.12
N GLN A 113 3.18 -11.29 -22.64
CA GLN A 113 2.40 -12.22 -23.48
C GLN A 113 1.40 -11.51 -24.39
N SER A 114 0.90 -10.35 -23.97
CA SER A 114 -0.09 -9.55 -24.72
C SER A 114 0.55 -8.49 -25.64
N ALA A 115 1.88 -8.35 -25.64
CA ALA A 115 2.56 -7.23 -26.30
C ALA A 115 2.67 -7.42 -27.82
N SER A 116 1.92 -6.63 -28.58
CA SER A 116 2.34 -6.21 -29.91
C SER A 116 3.37 -5.08 -29.76
N TRP A 117 4.42 -5.11 -30.59
CA TRP A 117 5.66 -4.31 -30.45
C TRP A 117 5.49 -2.78 -30.38
N SER A 118 4.28 -2.22 -30.55
CA SER A 118 4.10 -0.76 -30.72
C SER A 118 3.07 -0.11 -29.80
N GLY A 119 2.17 -0.86 -29.14
CA GLY A 119 1.08 -0.27 -28.34
C GLY A 119 1.26 -0.37 -26.82
N THR A 120 1.59 -1.55 -26.31
CA THR A 120 1.62 -1.86 -24.87
C THR A 120 3.03 -1.86 -24.25
N GLY A 121 4.07 -1.73 -25.09
CA GLY A 121 5.47 -1.75 -24.65
C GLY A 121 5.84 -0.62 -23.68
N LEU A 122 5.24 0.57 -23.82
CA LEU A 122 5.49 1.69 -22.90
C LEU A 122 4.99 1.37 -21.49
N PHE A 123 3.78 0.81 -21.38
CA PHE A 123 3.21 0.42 -20.10
C PHE A 123 3.95 -0.77 -19.48
N PHE A 124 4.37 -1.73 -20.30
CA PHE A 124 5.26 -2.81 -19.86
C PHE A 124 6.58 -2.28 -19.30
N GLY A 125 7.24 -1.35 -20.00
CA GLY A 125 8.46 -0.70 -19.52
C GLY A 125 8.24 0.06 -18.21
N PHE A 126 7.09 0.73 -18.07
CA PHE A 126 6.66 1.36 -16.83
C PHE A 126 6.46 0.35 -15.69
N LEU A 127 5.84 -0.81 -15.93
CA LEU A 127 5.70 -1.88 -14.94
C LEU A 127 7.05 -2.45 -14.50
N VAL A 128 7.98 -2.68 -15.44
CA VAL A 128 9.34 -3.12 -15.12
C VAL A 128 10.07 -2.06 -14.29
N ALA A 129 9.92 -0.78 -14.64
CA ALA A 129 10.48 0.31 -13.86
C ALA A 129 9.89 0.37 -12.44
N LEU A 130 8.58 0.16 -12.29
CA LEU A 130 7.92 0.07 -10.99
C LEU A 130 8.37 -1.15 -10.19
N LEU A 131 8.60 -2.28 -10.85
CA LEU A 131 9.11 -3.49 -10.21
C LEU A 131 10.52 -3.26 -9.64
N ILE A 132 11.40 -2.59 -10.41
CA ILE A 132 12.73 -2.18 -9.95
C ILE A 132 12.61 -1.10 -8.85
N ALA A 133 11.70 -0.14 -9.01
CA ALA A 133 11.49 0.92 -8.03
C ALA A 133 10.94 0.38 -6.70
N ASN A 134 10.09 -0.64 -6.71
CA ASN A 134 9.51 -1.27 -5.53
C ASN A 134 10.58 -1.70 -4.52
N GLU A 135 11.74 -2.12 -5.02
CA GLU A 135 12.89 -2.45 -4.20
C GLU A 135 13.39 -1.23 -3.39
N PHE A 136 13.61 -0.12 -4.10
CA PHE A 136 14.08 1.12 -3.50
C PHE A 136 13.04 1.82 -2.63
N LEU A 137 11.76 1.50 -2.82
CA LEU A 137 10.65 2.11 -2.09
C LEU A 137 10.50 1.53 -0.69
N ARG A 138 11.19 0.43 -0.29
CA ARG A 138 11.08 -0.16 1.06
C ARG A 138 11.12 0.86 2.19
N GLY A 139 12.11 1.76 2.18
CA GLY A 139 12.25 2.80 3.22
C GLY A 139 11.22 3.92 3.12
N ARG A 140 10.50 4.02 2.00
CA ARG A 140 9.49 5.04 1.71
C ARG A 140 8.05 4.51 1.70
N LEU A 141 7.83 3.19 1.76
CA LEU A 141 6.50 2.57 1.81
C LEU A 141 5.72 2.90 3.11
N SER A 142 6.36 3.55 4.08
CA SER A 142 5.69 4.17 5.23
C SER A 142 5.02 5.51 4.89
N ASN A 143 5.32 6.12 3.73
CA ASN A 143 4.69 7.35 3.29
C ASN A 143 3.30 7.05 2.71
N GLY A 144 2.25 7.44 3.45
CA GLY A 144 0.85 7.23 3.05
C GLY A 144 0.52 7.66 1.61
N PRO A 145 0.91 8.87 1.15
CA PRO A 145 0.61 9.32 -0.21
C PRO A 145 1.24 8.45 -1.31
N LEU A 146 2.48 8.00 -1.11
CA LEU A 146 3.15 7.09 -2.04
C LEU A 146 2.45 5.74 -2.08
N LEU A 147 2.09 5.21 -0.91
CA LEU A 147 1.42 3.92 -0.76
C LEU A 147 0.06 3.92 -1.49
N ILE A 148 -0.72 4.98 -1.30
CA ILE A 148 -2.02 5.18 -1.98
C ILE A 148 -1.82 5.37 -3.49
N GLY A 149 -0.80 6.13 -3.91
CA GLY A 149 -0.49 6.33 -5.32
C GLY A 149 -0.14 5.01 -6.03
N LEU A 150 0.76 4.21 -5.45
CA LEU A 150 1.11 2.89 -5.98
C LEU A 150 -0.09 1.95 -6.00
N TYR A 151 -0.88 1.92 -4.92
CA TYR A 151 -2.11 1.12 -4.88
C TYR A 151 -3.09 1.53 -5.98
N THR A 152 -3.26 2.83 -6.23
CA THR A 152 -4.12 3.36 -7.30
C THR A 152 -3.63 2.88 -8.67
N VAL A 153 -2.32 2.93 -8.94
CA VAL A 153 -1.75 2.42 -10.19
C VAL A 153 -2.03 0.92 -10.36
N VAL A 154 -1.84 0.13 -9.30
CA VAL A 154 -2.09 -1.32 -9.34
C VAL A 154 -3.57 -1.64 -9.57
N VAL A 155 -4.49 -0.95 -8.88
CA VAL A 155 -5.95 -1.11 -9.08
C VAL A 155 -6.35 -0.72 -10.50
N PHE A 156 -5.82 0.40 -11.00
CA PHE A 156 -6.06 0.83 -12.38
C PHE A 156 -5.59 -0.22 -13.38
N SER A 157 -4.38 -0.72 -13.20
CA SER A 157 -3.78 -1.75 -14.04
C SER A 157 -4.69 -2.98 -14.09
N PHE A 158 -5.15 -3.47 -12.94
CA PHE A 158 -6.11 -4.57 -12.85
C PHE A 158 -7.40 -4.29 -13.63
N LEU A 159 -8.06 -3.16 -13.36
CA LEU A 159 -9.37 -2.85 -13.95
C LEU A 159 -9.30 -2.65 -15.47
N THR A 160 -8.17 -2.18 -16.00
CA THR A 160 -8.01 -1.98 -17.46
C THR A 160 -8.04 -3.28 -18.26
N PHE A 161 -7.64 -4.43 -17.69
CA PHE A 161 -7.77 -5.73 -18.37
C PHE A 161 -8.90 -6.59 -17.80
N ALA A 162 -9.19 -6.51 -16.49
CA ALA A 162 -10.23 -7.34 -15.87
C ALA A 162 -11.63 -6.99 -16.38
N LEU A 163 -11.93 -5.70 -16.57
CA LEU A 163 -13.25 -5.28 -17.04
C LEU A 163 -13.52 -5.76 -18.48
N PRO A 164 -12.63 -5.57 -19.47
CA PRO A 164 -12.82 -6.17 -20.79
C PRO A 164 -12.97 -7.69 -20.77
N VAL A 165 -12.27 -8.40 -19.88
CA VAL A 165 -12.39 -9.86 -19.76
C VAL A 165 -13.76 -10.28 -19.22
N VAL A 166 -14.31 -9.59 -18.22
CA VAL A 166 -15.62 -9.91 -17.64
C VAL A 166 -16.77 -9.47 -18.54
N THR A 167 -16.66 -8.30 -19.16
CA THR A 167 -17.71 -7.73 -20.01
C THR A 167 -17.69 -8.27 -21.44
N GLY A 168 -16.56 -8.83 -21.89
CA GLY A 168 -16.35 -9.26 -23.28
C GLY A 168 -16.25 -8.10 -24.28
N LEU A 169 -16.17 -6.85 -23.80
CA LEU A 169 -16.23 -5.64 -24.62
C LEU A 169 -14.95 -4.83 -24.47
N MET A 170 -14.35 -4.41 -25.59
CA MET A 170 -13.09 -3.64 -25.60
C MET A 170 -13.31 -2.20 -26.09
N ASN A 171 -14.17 -1.47 -25.37
CA ASN A 171 -14.61 -0.12 -25.75
C ASN A 171 -14.06 0.95 -24.80
N VAL A 172 -13.93 2.19 -25.31
CA VAL A 172 -13.46 3.35 -24.51
C VAL A 172 -14.31 3.58 -23.25
N TRP A 173 -15.61 3.30 -23.31
CA TRP A 173 -16.51 3.41 -22.15
C TRP A 173 -16.12 2.49 -20.99
N ILE A 174 -15.61 1.28 -21.28
CA ILE A 174 -15.20 0.32 -20.26
C ILE A 174 -13.87 0.73 -19.65
N PHE A 175 -12.98 1.28 -20.46
CA PHE A 175 -11.77 1.91 -19.97
C PHE A 175 -12.07 3.09 -19.03
N LEU A 176 -12.99 3.98 -19.41
CA LEU A 176 -13.42 5.11 -18.57
C LEU A 176 -14.11 4.64 -17.28
N LEU A 177 -14.94 3.59 -17.36
CA LEU A 177 -15.53 2.95 -16.18
C LEU A 177 -14.45 2.41 -15.24
N GLY A 178 -13.42 1.75 -15.77
CA GLY A 178 -12.26 1.29 -15.00
C GLY A 178 -11.50 2.43 -14.32
N ALA A 179 -11.29 3.54 -15.02
CA ALA A 179 -10.67 4.75 -14.45
C ALA A 179 -11.53 5.34 -13.32
N ALA A 180 -12.85 5.44 -13.52
CA ALA A 180 -13.77 5.94 -12.51
C ALA A 180 -13.83 5.02 -11.27
N LEU A 181 -13.91 3.70 -11.47
CA LEU A 181 -13.88 2.71 -10.39
C LEU A 181 -12.58 2.76 -9.61
N THR A 182 -11.44 2.92 -10.29
CA THR A 182 -10.14 3.10 -9.64
C THR A 182 -10.17 4.28 -8.69
N LEU A 183 -10.68 5.43 -9.16
CA LEU A 183 -10.75 6.64 -8.34
C LEU A 183 -11.69 6.45 -7.15
N LEU A 184 -12.84 5.80 -7.34
CA LEU A 184 -13.77 5.46 -6.26
C LEU A 184 -13.13 4.56 -5.19
N ILE A 185 -12.40 3.53 -5.60
CA ILE A 185 -11.68 2.62 -4.70
C ILE A 185 -10.59 3.40 -3.94
N ALA A 186 -9.80 4.21 -4.63
CA ALA A 186 -8.76 5.03 -4.01
C ALA A 186 -9.35 6.01 -2.97
N MET A 187 -10.44 6.69 -3.32
CA MET A 187 -11.15 7.59 -2.39
C MET A 187 -11.71 6.84 -1.17
N CYS A 188 -12.24 5.63 -1.37
CA CYS A 188 -12.72 4.79 -0.28
C CYS A 188 -11.58 4.45 0.70
N VAL A 189 -10.43 4.01 0.17
CA VAL A 189 -9.23 3.71 0.98
C VAL A 189 -8.74 4.95 1.73
N VAL A 190 -8.64 6.10 1.05
CA VAL A 190 -8.25 7.38 1.68
C VAL A 190 -9.21 7.75 2.80
N ARG A 191 -10.53 7.61 2.59
CA ARG A 191 -11.54 7.92 3.60
C ARG A 191 -11.43 7.01 4.81
N VAL A 192 -11.19 5.71 4.59
CA VAL A 192 -10.97 4.74 5.66
C VAL A 192 -9.71 5.08 6.46
N MET A 193 -8.64 5.55 5.79
CA MET A 193 -7.44 6.03 6.46
C MET A 193 -7.76 7.28 7.30
N LEU A 194 -8.30 8.34 6.70
CA LEU A 194 -8.56 9.61 7.41
C LEU A 194 -9.48 9.48 8.63
N ARG A 195 -10.47 8.58 8.60
CA ARG A 195 -11.38 8.34 9.72
C ARG A 195 -10.67 7.84 10.99
N SER A 196 -9.47 7.28 10.87
CA SER A 196 -8.68 6.83 12.01
C SER A 196 -8.09 7.99 12.83
N SER A 197 -7.84 9.15 12.21
CA SER A 197 -7.15 10.28 12.85
C SER A 197 -8.08 11.19 13.67
N SER A 198 -9.40 11.11 13.46
CA SER A 198 -10.37 11.98 14.15
C SER A 198 -10.78 11.49 15.54
N SER A 199 -10.34 10.30 15.96
CA SER A 199 -10.66 9.75 17.28
C SER A 199 -9.71 10.22 18.40
N GLY A 200 -8.64 10.93 18.05
CA GLY A 200 -7.64 11.44 19.00
C GLY A 200 -7.73 12.92 19.34
N SER A 201 -8.73 13.65 18.82
CA SER A 201 -9.00 15.03 19.21
C SER A 201 -10.21 15.10 20.14
N GLU A 202 -10.11 14.48 21.32
CA GLU A 202 -10.72 15.17 22.45
C GLU A 202 -9.96 16.51 22.56
N PRO A 203 -10.62 17.67 22.50
CA PRO A 203 -9.99 18.87 22.98
C PRO A 203 -9.72 18.60 24.45
N THR A 204 -8.47 18.25 24.78
CA THR A 204 -7.96 18.31 26.15
C THR A 204 -8.49 19.61 26.70
N THR A 205 -9.50 19.55 27.57
CA THR A 205 -9.89 20.67 28.41
C THR A 205 -8.59 21.11 29.03
N ALA A 206 -8.07 22.23 28.53
CA ALA A 206 -6.80 22.77 28.92
C ALA A 206 -6.85 22.87 30.44
N GLN A 207 -6.18 21.94 31.13
CA GLN A 207 -5.92 22.13 32.53
C GLN A 207 -5.13 23.42 32.59
N PRO A 208 -5.65 24.46 33.25
CA PRO A 208 -4.97 25.73 33.25
C PRO A 208 -3.61 25.54 33.91
N TRP A 209 -2.57 26.05 33.26
CA TRP A 209 -1.17 26.00 33.71
C TRP A 209 -0.96 26.52 35.15
N TRP A 210 -1.93 27.22 35.73
CA TRP A 210 -1.88 27.77 37.08
C TRP A 210 -2.23 26.77 38.20
N ARG A 211 -2.80 25.59 37.90
CA ARG A 211 -3.23 24.62 38.94
C ARG A 211 -2.10 23.70 39.45
N GLY A 212 -0.84 23.98 39.11
CA GLY A 212 0.33 23.13 39.41
C GLY A 212 1.09 23.45 40.70
N ASP A 213 0.86 24.62 41.30
CA ASP A 213 1.79 25.14 42.32
C ASP A 213 1.23 25.19 43.75
N GLU A 214 -0.07 24.99 43.94
CA GLU A 214 -0.72 25.09 45.26
C GLU A 214 -0.27 23.98 46.22
N ALA A 215 0.02 22.78 45.69
CA ALA A 215 0.50 21.65 46.49
C ALA A 215 1.98 21.78 46.90
N ARG A 216 2.76 22.66 46.26
CA ARG A 216 4.19 22.86 46.56
C ARG A 216 4.46 23.95 47.57
N MET A 217 3.51 24.88 47.79
CA MET A 217 3.71 26.05 48.66
C MET A 217 3.27 25.86 50.11
N GLY A 218 2.74 24.70 50.50
CA GLY A 218 2.42 24.43 51.91
C GLY A 218 1.51 25.48 52.55
N LEU A 219 0.61 26.09 51.78
CA LEU A 219 -0.35 27.04 52.31
C LEU A 219 -1.49 26.25 52.97
N PRO A 220 -1.71 26.39 54.29
CA PRO A 220 -2.87 25.82 54.93
C PRO A 220 -4.12 26.49 54.36
N GLY A 221 -5.14 25.66 54.11
CA GLY A 221 -6.36 26.04 53.41
C GLY A 221 -6.98 27.34 53.91
N VAL A 222 -7.46 28.14 52.97
CA VAL A 222 -8.44 29.19 53.23
C VAL A 222 -9.70 28.81 52.49
N LEU A 223 -10.72 28.56 53.31
CA LEU A 223 -12.10 28.28 52.98
C LEU A 223 -12.72 29.37 52.10
N ALA A 224 -13.47 28.97 51.08
CA ALA A 224 -14.83 29.46 50.76
C ALA A 224 -15.43 28.58 49.65
#